data_AF-A0A7S4UBL7-F1
#
_entry.id   AF-A0A7S4UBL7-F1
#
_cell.length_a   1.000
_cell.length_b   1.000
_cell.length_c   1.000
_cell.angle_alpha   90.00
_cell.angle_beta   90.00
_cell.angle_gamma   90.00
#
_symmetry.space_group_name_H-M   'P 1'
#
loop_
_entity.id
_entity.type
_entity.pdbx_description
1 polymer ?
#
loop_
_entity_poly.entity_id
_entity_poly.type
_entity_poly.pdbx_seq_one_letter_code
_entity_poly.pdbx_strand_id
1 'polypeptide(L)'
;NLQAKDTFIHKCTQLWETIMVRHGLMVVGMNMSGKTQIENVLSDALAAVADGDLYLPVEMHKMNPKSIKQGELYGDFDENTHEWTDGILALTVRYTANAGMSHRQWIMLDGPVDAVWIENMNTVLDDNKKLCLNSGEIIKLS
;
A
#
# COMPACT_ATOMS: atom_id res chain seq x y z
N ASN A 1 25.28 -1.89 6.73
CA ASN A 1 26.12 -1.32 5.65
C ASN A 1 25.39 -0.27 4.81
N LEU A 2 24.50 0.54 5.39
CA LEU A 2 23.90 1.71 4.73
C LEU A 2 24.71 2.96 5.10
N GLN A 3 24.85 3.93 4.20
CA GLN A 3 25.55 5.19 4.46
C GLN A 3 24.54 6.33 4.47
N ALA A 4 24.55 7.14 5.53
CA ALA A 4 23.63 8.25 5.74
C ALA A 4 24.01 9.47 4.88
N LYS A 5 23.91 9.33 3.55
CA LYS A 5 24.10 10.45 2.62
C LYS A 5 22.92 11.42 2.74
N ASP A 6 23.20 12.72 2.68
CA ASP A 6 22.19 13.77 2.80
C ASP A 6 21.03 13.60 1.81
N THR A 7 21.33 13.19 0.57
CA THR A 7 20.30 12.93 -0.45
C THR A 7 19.37 11.78 -0.07
N PHE A 8 19.89 10.75 0.60
CA PHE A 8 19.09 9.61 1.05
C PHE A 8 18.18 10.01 2.22
N ILE A 9 18.73 10.75 3.20
CA ILE A 9 17.96 11.27 4.34
C ILE A 9 16.83 12.18 3.82
N HIS A 10 17.17 13.11 2.92
CA HIS A 10 16.19 14.01 2.32
C HIS A 10 15.07 13.25 1.59
N LYS A 11 15.36 12.13 0.93
CA LYS A 11 14.33 11.30 0.29
C LYS A 11 13.44 10.56 1.30
N CYS A 12 13.97 10.15 2.45
CA CYS A 12 13.16 9.61 3.53
C CYS A 12 12.21 10.67 4.09
N THR A 13 12.71 11.88 4.33
CA THR A 13 11.89 13.02 4.77
C THR A 13 10.82 13.39 3.75
N GLN A 14 11.18 13.47 2.47
CA GLN A 14 10.24 13.76 1.39
C GLN A 14 9.11 12.73 1.31
N LEU A 15 9.44 11.44 1.47
CA LEU A 15 8.43 10.38 1.50
C LEU A 15 7.48 10.57 2.67
N TRP A 16 7.99 10.84 3.87
CA TRP A 16 7.17 11.09 5.06
C TRP A 16 6.23 12.28 4.89
N GLU A 17 6.75 13.42 4.44
CA GLU A 17 5.96 14.63 4.20
C GLU A 17 4.83 14.37 3.20
N THR A 18 5.08 13.55 2.18
CA THR A 18 4.07 13.17 1.19
C THR A 18 3.00 12.25 1.79
N ILE A 19 3.39 11.26 2.60
CA ILE A 19 2.47 10.34 3.30
C ILE A 19 1.52 11.10 4.24
N MET A 20 1.99 12.18 4.85
CA MET A 20 1.18 13.00 5.75
C MET A 20 0.05 13.76 5.04
N VAL A 21 0.16 13.98 3.73
CA VAL A 21 -0.83 14.75 2.95
C VAL A 21 -1.57 13.92 1.89
N ARG A 22 -1.08 12.73 1.54
CA ARG A 22 -1.70 11.82 0.55
C ARG A 22 -1.82 10.41 1.13
N HIS A 23 -2.98 9.79 0.97
CA HIS A 23 -3.20 8.38 1.32
C HIS A 23 -2.69 7.41 0.24
N GLY A 24 -2.55 7.88 -1.01
CA GLY A 24 -1.98 7.14 -2.12
C GLY A 24 -0.87 7.94 -2.80
N LEU A 25 0.26 7.29 -3.07
CA LEU A 25 1.41 7.90 -3.75
C LEU A 25 2.20 6.83 -4.52
N MET A 26 3.11 7.27 -5.39
CA MET A 26 4.01 6.40 -6.14
C MET A 26 5.47 6.77 -5.86
N VAL A 27 6.29 5.78 -5.49
CA VAL A 27 7.74 5.96 -5.33
C VAL A 27 8.43 5.61 -6.65
N VAL A 28 8.79 6.64 -7.42
CA VAL A 28 9.37 6.48 -8.76
C VAL A 28 10.89 6.63 -8.74
N GLY A 29 11.58 5.77 -9.47
CA GLY A 29 13.04 5.84 -9.63
C GLY A 29 13.60 4.65 -10.39
N MET A 30 14.85 4.76 -10.86
CA MET A 30 15.55 3.70 -11.58
C MET A 30 15.76 2.44 -10.72
N ASN A 31 16.11 1.34 -11.36
CA ASN A 31 16.50 0.12 -10.66
C ASN A 31 17.71 0.38 -9.76
N MET A 32 17.75 -0.26 -8.59
CA MET A 32 18.81 -0.08 -7.57
C MET A 32 18.99 1.36 -7.04
N SER A 33 18.01 2.25 -7.23
CA SER A 33 18.06 3.63 -6.68
C SER A 33 17.74 3.75 -5.19
N GLY A 34 17.62 2.62 -4.47
CA GLY A 34 17.40 2.61 -3.02
C GLY A 34 15.96 2.81 -2.54
N LYS A 35 14.95 2.73 -3.42
CA LYS A 35 13.51 2.92 -3.07
C LYS A 35 13.06 2.08 -1.87
N THR A 36 13.29 0.76 -1.94
CA THR A 36 12.96 -0.16 -0.85
C THR A 36 13.69 0.18 0.45
N GLN A 37 14.91 0.71 0.37
CA GLN A 37 15.65 1.11 1.56
C GLN A 37 15.10 2.40 2.17
N ILE A 38 14.60 3.34 1.36
CA ILE A 38 13.92 4.55 1.84
C ILE A 38 12.68 4.16 2.66
N GLU A 39 11.85 3.23 2.15
CA GLU A 39 10.67 2.72 2.86
C GLU A 39 11.04 2.05 4.18
N ASN A 40 12.02 1.14 4.16
CA ASN A 40 12.44 0.39 5.34
C ASN A 40 13.05 1.32 6.40
N VAL A 41 13.93 2.23 6.01
CA VAL A 41 14.55 3.20 6.95
C VAL A 41 13.50 4.14 7.53
N LEU A 42 12.53 4.59 6.73
CA LEU A 42 11.45 5.42 7.24
C LEU A 42 10.56 4.65 8.22
N SER A 43 10.21 3.40 7.91
CA SER A 43 9.46 2.51 8.82
C SER A 43 10.20 2.33 10.16
N ASP A 44 11.49 2.03 10.12
CA ASP A 44 12.33 1.87 11.31
C ASP A 44 12.43 3.17 12.12
N ALA A 45 12.58 4.31 11.42
CA ALA A 45 12.64 5.62 12.06
C ALA A 45 11.32 5.96 12.79
N LEU A 46 10.16 5.74 12.14
CA LEU A 46 8.85 5.98 12.74
C LEU A 46 8.60 5.08 13.95
N ALA A 47 9.04 3.83 13.91
CA ALA A 47 8.99 2.94 15.07
C ALA A 47 9.89 3.42 16.22
N ALA A 48 11.09 3.93 15.91
CA ALA A 48 12.04 4.41 16.90
C ALA A 48 11.59 5.71 17.62
N VAL A 49 10.80 6.55 16.95
CA VAL A 49 10.26 7.80 17.51
C VAL A 49 8.77 7.72 17.86
N ALA A 50 8.21 6.51 17.91
CA ALA A 50 6.78 6.33 18.14
C ALA A 50 6.33 6.95 19.47
N ASP A 51 5.29 7.78 19.41
CA ASP A 51 4.71 8.50 20.56
C ASP A 51 3.27 8.07 20.86
N GLY A 52 2.69 7.22 20.01
CA GLY A 52 1.31 6.73 20.15
C GLY A 52 0.25 7.69 19.62
N ASP A 53 0.65 8.78 18.97
CA ASP A 53 -0.25 9.78 18.38
C ASP A 53 0.16 10.09 16.93
N LEU A 54 1.14 10.98 16.74
CA LEU A 54 1.58 11.40 15.41
C LEU A 54 2.50 10.37 14.76
N TYR A 55 3.43 9.83 15.56
CA TYR A 55 4.40 8.85 15.11
C TYR A 55 3.97 7.48 15.60
N LEU A 56 3.57 6.65 14.65
CA LEU A 56 3.15 5.28 14.87
C LEU A 56 4.11 4.33 14.15
N PRO A 57 4.42 3.17 14.74
CA PRO A 57 5.13 2.11 14.03
C PRO A 57 4.34 1.71 12.76
N VAL A 58 5.06 1.27 11.74
CA VAL A 58 4.47 0.92 10.44
C VAL A 58 4.38 -0.58 10.29
N GLU A 59 3.23 -1.06 9.81
CA GLU A 59 3.04 -2.44 9.35
C GLU A 59 2.96 -2.44 7.81
N MET A 60 3.93 -3.09 7.16
CA MET A 60 4.03 -3.12 5.70
C MET A 60 3.49 -4.42 5.10
N HIS A 61 2.48 -4.31 4.24
CA HIS A 61 1.92 -5.40 3.44
C HIS A 61 2.40 -5.26 2.00
N LYS A 62 3.44 -6.03 1.62
CA LYS A 62 4.06 -5.94 0.29
C LYS A 62 3.55 -7.04 -0.64
N MET A 63 3.16 -6.68 -1.86
CA MET A 63 2.75 -7.63 -2.90
C MET A 63 3.14 -7.14 -4.29
N ASN A 64 3.38 -8.08 -5.21
CA ASN A 64 3.61 -7.75 -6.62
C ASN A 64 2.33 -8.02 -7.42
N PRO A 65 1.59 -6.98 -7.85
CA PRO A 65 0.31 -7.16 -8.54
C PRO A 65 0.46 -7.87 -9.90
N LYS A 66 1.64 -7.85 -10.53
CA LYS A 66 1.88 -8.52 -11.81
C LYS A 66 2.28 -9.99 -11.68
N SER A 67 2.57 -10.45 -10.48
CA SER A 67 2.83 -11.87 -10.22
C SER A 67 1.56 -12.68 -9.97
N ILE A 68 0.40 -12.03 -9.95
CA ILE A 68 -0.89 -12.59 -9.56
C ILE A 68 -1.92 -12.29 -10.66
N LYS A 69 -2.89 -13.18 -10.89
CA LYS A 69 -3.97 -12.90 -11.84
C LYS A 69 -4.92 -11.83 -11.28
N GLN A 70 -5.61 -11.11 -12.15
CA GLN A 70 -6.52 -10.05 -11.72
C GLN A 70 -7.63 -10.55 -10.78
N GLY A 71 -8.22 -11.72 -11.08
CA GLY A 71 -9.21 -12.36 -10.22
C GLY A 71 -8.65 -12.77 -8.86
N GLU A 72 -7.40 -13.22 -8.79
CA GLU A 72 -6.74 -13.54 -7.51
C GLU A 72 -6.30 -12.28 -6.73
N LEU A 73 -6.17 -11.14 -7.41
CA LEU A 73 -5.81 -9.86 -6.79
C LEU A 73 -7.03 -9.17 -6.17
N TYR A 74 -8.12 -9.02 -6.94
CA TYR A 74 -9.33 -8.29 -6.53
C TYR A 74 -10.49 -9.19 -6.09
N GLY A 75 -10.48 -10.44 -6.51
CA GLY A 75 -11.58 -11.38 -6.34
C GLY A 75 -12.21 -11.73 -7.69
N ASP A 76 -12.77 -12.92 -7.77
CA ASP A 76 -13.37 -13.47 -8.98
C ASP A 76 -14.62 -14.29 -8.66
N PHE A 77 -15.51 -14.38 -9.65
CA PHE A 77 -16.72 -15.19 -9.57
C PHE A 77 -16.55 -16.44 -10.44
N ASP A 78 -16.58 -17.62 -9.82
CA ASP A 78 -16.47 -18.88 -10.57
C ASP A 78 -17.82 -19.23 -11.22
N GLU A 79 -17.87 -19.27 -12.54
CA GLU A 79 -19.08 -19.57 -13.31
C GLU A 79 -19.61 -21.00 -13.09
N ASN A 80 -18.76 -21.95 -12.70
CA ASN A 80 -19.15 -23.35 -12.50
C ASN A 80 -19.74 -23.58 -11.11
N THR A 81 -19.17 -22.97 -10.08
CA THR A 81 -19.64 -23.12 -8.69
C THR A 81 -20.64 -22.04 -8.29
N HIS A 82 -20.71 -20.95 -9.04
CA HIS A 82 -21.45 -19.74 -8.70
C HIS A 82 -21.03 -19.12 -7.35
N GLU A 83 -19.77 -19.29 -6.97
CA GLU A 83 -19.21 -18.76 -5.73
C GLU A 83 -18.24 -17.61 -6.00
N TRP A 84 -18.23 -16.64 -5.08
CA TRP A 84 -17.26 -15.54 -5.07
C TRP A 84 -16.05 -15.93 -4.24
N THR A 85 -14.85 -15.68 -4.78
CA THR A 85 -13.59 -15.80 -4.04
C THR A 85 -12.94 -14.44 -3.89
N ASP A 86 -12.57 -14.07 -2.67
CA ASP A 86 -11.87 -12.81 -2.41
C ASP A 86 -10.42 -12.85 -2.88
N GLY A 87 -9.98 -11.74 -3.49
CA GLY A 87 -8.59 -11.56 -3.88
C GLY A 87 -7.71 -11.07 -2.75
N ILE A 88 -6.39 -11.29 -2.89
CA ILE A 88 -5.42 -10.97 -1.83
C ILE A 88 -5.38 -9.48 -1.47
N LEU A 89 -5.57 -8.58 -2.44
CA LEU A 89 -5.59 -7.14 -2.19
C LEU A 89 -6.87 -6.74 -1.44
N ALA A 90 -8.02 -7.30 -1.82
CA ALA A 90 -9.27 -7.08 -1.11
C ALA A 90 -9.17 -7.52 0.37
N LEU A 91 -8.63 -8.71 0.61
CA LEU A 91 -8.38 -9.23 1.96
C LEU A 91 -7.42 -8.32 2.76
N THR A 92 -6.33 -7.86 2.12
CA THR A 92 -5.35 -6.98 2.77
C THR A 92 -5.95 -5.61 3.10
N VAL A 93 -6.69 -4.99 2.17
CA VAL A 93 -7.37 -3.71 2.44
C VAL A 93 -8.41 -3.88 3.55
N ARG A 94 -9.18 -4.97 3.56
CA ARG A 94 -10.14 -5.25 4.63
C ARG A 94 -9.45 -5.42 5.98
N TYR A 95 -8.33 -6.16 6.02
CA TYR A 95 -7.55 -6.35 7.25
C TYR A 95 -7.03 -5.01 7.77
N THR A 96 -6.36 -4.23 6.91
CA THR A 96 -5.77 -2.94 7.29
C THR A 96 -6.80 -1.88 7.66
N ALA A 97 -7.96 -1.82 7.00
CA ALA A 97 -9.04 -0.89 7.33
C ALA A 97 -9.71 -1.20 8.67
N ASN A 98 -9.65 -2.47 9.12
CA ASN A 98 -10.14 -2.88 10.44
C ASN A 98 -9.01 -2.94 11.49
N ALA A 99 -7.76 -2.63 11.11
CA ALA A 99 -6.67 -2.54 12.05
C ALA A 99 -6.87 -1.31 12.94
N GLY A 100 -6.62 -1.47 14.24
CA GLY A 100 -6.69 -0.34 15.18
C GLY A 100 -5.59 0.70 14.91
N MET A 101 -5.72 1.89 15.50
CA MET A 101 -4.80 3.02 15.31
C MET A 101 -3.44 2.87 16.01
N SER A 102 -3.05 1.66 16.39
CA SER A 102 -1.74 1.41 17.06
C SER A 102 -0.57 1.40 16.09
N HIS A 103 -0.83 1.11 14.81
CA HIS A 103 0.16 1.03 13.76
C HIS A 103 -0.38 1.72 12.51
N ARG A 104 0.51 2.36 11.75
CA ARG A 104 0.18 2.84 10.42
C ARG A 104 0.30 1.69 9.42
N GLN A 105 -0.77 1.41 8.70
CA GLN A 105 -0.83 0.32 7.72
C GLN A 105 -0.38 0.80 6.34
N TRP A 106 0.68 0.21 5.78
CA TRP A 106 1.17 0.51 4.43
C TRP A 106 0.95 -0.69 3.51
N ILE A 107 0.15 -0.50 2.45
CA ILE A 107 0.01 -1.51 1.40
C ILE A 107 0.93 -1.11 0.24
N MET A 108 1.94 -1.94 -0.02
CA MET A 108 2.99 -1.70 -1.01
C MET A 108 2.75 -2.59 -2.23
N LEU A 109 2.40 -1.99 -3.36
CA LEU A 109 2.26 -2.67 -4.65
C LEU A 109 3.59 -2.57 -5.42
N ASP A 110 4.50 -3.51 -5.14
CA ASP A 110 5.86 -3.53 -5.69
C ASP A 110 5.91 -4.33 -7.00
N GLY A 111 5.72 -3.62 -8.11
CA GLY A 111 5.75 -4.21 -9.45
C GLY A 111 5.54 -3.18 -10.55
N PRO A 112 5.56 -3.61 -11.82
CA PRO A 112 5.22 -2.74 -12.94
C PRO A 112 3.75 -2.29 -12.85
N VAL A 113 3.53 -0.99 -13.06
CA VAL A 113 2.18 -0.45 -13.22
C VAL A 113 1.67 -0.78 -14.61
N ASP A 114 0.48 -1.38 -14.70
CA ASP A 114 -0.24 -1.58 -15.95
C ASP A 114 -1.67 -1.03 -15.85
N ALA A 115 -2.29 -0.78 -17.00
CA ALA A 115 -3.65 -0.22 -17.05
C ALA A 115 -4.68 -1.16 -16.43
N VAL A 116 -4.51 -2.48 -16.61
CA VAL A 116 -5.51 -3.50 -16.23
C VAL A 116 -5.73 -3.54 -14.73
N TRP A 117 -4.66 -3.54 -13.91
CA TRP A 117 -4.83 -3.59 -12.47
C TRP A 117 -5.00 -2.19 -11.86
N ILE A 118 -4.39 -1.14 -12.41
CA ILE A 118 -4.45 0.20 -11.79
C ILE A 118 -5.82 0.86 -11.95
N GLU A 119 -6.58 0.55 -13.00
CA GLU A 119 -7.90 1.14 -13.23
C GLU A 119 -8.87 0.88 -12.08
N ASN A 120 -8.82 -0.33 -11.51
CA ASN A 120 -9.62 -0.72 -10.34
C ASN A 120 -9.19 -0.02 -9.03
N MET A 121 -8.05 0.67 -9.02
CA MET A 121 -7.54 1.41 -7.87
C MET A 121 -7.90 2.89 -7.87
N ASN A 122 -8.49 3.43 -8.95
CA ASN A 122 -8.72 4.87 -9.08
C ASN A 122 -9.57 5.45 -7.92
N THR A 123 -10.63 4.75 -7.51
CA THR A 123 -11.49 5.18 -6.38
C THR A 123 -10.83 5.00 -5.02
N VAL A 124 -9.77 4.19 -4.94
CA VAL A 124 -8.94 4.07 -3.74
C VAL A 124 -8.01 5.27 -3.65
N LEU A 125 -7.45 5.69 -4.78
CA LEU A 125 -6.43 6.75 -4.87
C LEU A 125 -7.00 8.17 -4.90
N ASP A 126 -8.29 8.33 -5.22
CA ASP A 126 -8.98 9.62 -5.17
C ASP A 126 -9.48 9.98 -3.76
N ASP A 127 -10.19 11.10 -3.64
CA ASP A 127 -10.73 11.60 -2.37
C ASP A 127 -11.82 10.70 -1.75
N ASN A 128 -12.37 9.73 -2.50
CA ASN A 128 -13.37 8.79 -1.98
C ASN A 128 -12.75 7.75 -1.05
N LYS A 129 -11.47 7.42 -1.23
CA LYS A 129 -10.71 6.47 -0.39
C LYS A 129 -11.47 5.14 -0.19
N LYS A 130 -11.96 4.54 -1.28
CA LYS A 130 -12.74 3.31 -1.23
C LYS A 130 -12.35 2.32 -2.33
N LEU A 131 -12.22 1.05 -1.95
CA LEU A 131 -12.06 -0.06 -2.89
C LEU A 131 -13.43 -0.61 -3.24
N CYS A 132 -13.78 -0.53 -4.53
CA CYS A 132 -15.02 -1.09 -5.06
C CYS A 132 -14.68 -2.41 -5.78
N LEU A 133 -15.26 -3.52 -5.33
CA LEU A 133 -15.06 -4.84 -5.92
C LEU A 133 -16.17 -5.16 -6.91
N ASN A 134 -15.89 -6.05 -7.86
CA ASN A 134 -16.88 -6.53 -8.83
C ASN A 134 -18.03 -7.30 -8.17
N SER A 135 -17.83 -7.81 -6.95
CA SER A 135 -18.89 -8.38 -6.10
C SER A 135 -19.95 -7.35 -5.66
N GLY A 136 -19.67 -6.06 -5.80
CA GLY A 136 -20.46 -4.96 -5.25
C GLY A 136 -20.06 -4.57 -3.83
N GLU A 137 -19.11 -5.27 -3.20
CA GLU A 137 -18.56 -4.86 -1.90
C GLU A 137 -17.78 -3.54 -2.04
N ILE A 138 -17.95 -2.66 -1.05
CA ILE A 138 -17.22 -1.40 -0.95
C ILE A 138 -16.47 -1.39 0.38
N ILE A 139 -15.14 -1.40 0.32
CA ILE A 139 -14.28 -1.31 1.50
C ILE A 139 -13.73 0.11 1.59
N LYS A 140 -14.11 0.84 2.64
CA LYS A 140 -13.65 2.21 2.87
C LYS A 140 -12.34 2.20 3.66
N LEU A 141 -11.36 2.98 3.21
CA LEU A 141 -10.12 3.22 3.94
C LEU A 141 -10.40 4.23 5.07
N SER A 142 -9.91 3.92 6.27
CA SER A 142 -10.04 4.76 7.48
C SER A 142 -8.91 5.77 7.60
#